data_AF-A0A9D7D5N1-F1
#
_entry.id   AF-A0A9D7D5N1-F1
#
_cell.length_a   1.000
_cell.length_b   1.000
_cell.length_c   1.000
_cell.angle_alpha   90.00
_cell.angle_beta   90.00
_cell.angle_gamma   90.00
#
_symmetry.space_group_name_H-M   'P 1'
#
loop_
_entity.id
_entity.type
_entity.pdbx_description
1 polymer ?
#
loop_
_entity_poly.entity_id
_entity_poly.type
_entity_poly.pdbx_seq_one_letter_code
_entity_poly.pdbx_strand_id
1 'polypeptide(L)' 'MAAAVSGVVHGNVIELDEAVPALEGRRFRVTVEAVDDLPAEKPAEQQRAWDAWAKRGPQGPVTDDDEPELS' A
#
# COMPACT_ATOMS: atom_id res chain seq x y z
N MET A 1 21.02 9.87 19.02
CA MET A 1 19.77 9.24 18.57
C MET A 1 19.59 9.64 17.12
N ALA A 2 19.52 8.69 16.19
CA ALA A 2 19.13 9.03 14.82
C ALA A 2 17.65 9.39 14.84
N ALA A 3 17.29 10.57 14.32
CA ALA A 3 15.89 10.92 14.16
C ALA A 3 15.24 9.89 13.23
N ALA A 4 14.07 9.38 13.62
CA ALA A 4 13.26 8.59 12.71
C ALA A 4 12.80 9.50 11.56
N VAL A 5 12.81 8.99 10.33
CA VAL A 5 12.30 9.70 9.16
C VAL A 5 10.91 9.15 8.86
N SER A 6 9.95 10.05 8.68
CA SER A 6 8.58 9.75 8.35
C SER A 6 8.39 9.69 6.83
N GLY A 7 7.28 9.10 6.40
CA GLY A 7 6.95 8.98 4.99
C GLY A 7 5.61 8.33 4.75
N VAL A 8 5.18 8.32 3.49
CA VAL A 8 3.92 7.74 3.03
C VAL A 8 4.19 6.42 2.33
N VAL A 9 3.38 5.41 2.65
CA VAL A 9 3.43 4.09 2.00
C VAL A 9 2.57 4.10 0.73
N HIS A 10 3.20 3.83 -0.41
CA HIS A 10 2.57 3.67 -1.72
C HIS A 10 2.77 2.22 -2.21
N GLY A 11 1.89 1.31 -1.79
CA GLY A 11 2.00 -0.11 -2.14
C GLY A 11 3.27 -0.73 -1.57
N ASN A 12 4.25 -1.03 -2.43
CA ASN A 12 5.55 -1.60 -2.05
C ASN A 12 6.68 -0.55 -1.91
N VAL A 13 6.37 0.73 -2.08
CA VAL A 13 7.34 1.84 -1.97
C VAL A 13 6.99 2.70 -0.77
N ILE A 14 8.01 3.19 -0.05
CA ILE A 14 7.85 4.21 0.99
C ILE A 14 8.49 5.50 0.47
N GLU A 15 7.70 6.54 0.29
CA GLU A 15 8.19 7.89 -0.02
C GLU A 15 8.51 8.61 1.29
N LEU A 16 9.78 8.98 1.48
CA LEU A 16 10.25 9.61 2.72
C LEU A 16 10.16 11.14 2.62
N ASP A 17 9.75 11.78 3.71
CA ASP A 17 9.62 13.25 3.80
C ASP A 17 10.99 13.95 3.68
N GLU A 18 12.06 13.24 4.02
CA GLU A 18 13.43 13.74 4.00
C GLU A 18 14.38 12.73 3.35
N ALA A 19 15.42 13.25 2.70
CA ALA A 19 16.47 12.43 2.12
C ALA A 19 17.27 11.74 3.24
N VAL A 20 17.34 10.41 3.17
CA VAL A 20 18.18 9.60 4.06
C VAL A 20 19.50 9.22 3.38
N PRO A 21 20.59 9.07 4.14
CA PRO A 21 21.82 8.48 3.62
C PRO A 21 21.58 7.09 3.05
N ALA A 22 22.45 6.64 2.14
CA ALA A 22 22.37 5.29 1.57
C ALA A 22 22.21 4.23 2.66
N LEU A 23 21.21 3.36 2.45
CA LEU A 23 20.80 2.33 3.41
C LEU A 23 21.25 0.92 2.99
N GLU A 24 21.90 0.75 1.83
CA GLU A 24 22.37 -0.57 1.39
C GLU A 24 23.21 -1.28 2.47
N GLY A 25 22.86 -2.55 2.73
CA GLY A 25 23.55 -3.39 3.71
C GLY A 25 23.28 -3.03 5.18
N ARG A 26 22.39 -2.07 5.46
CA ARG A 26 22.06 -1.65 6.83
C ARG A 26 20.70 -2.20 7.24
N ARG A 27 20.58 -2.62 8.50
CA ARG A 27 19.31 -3.01 9.12
C ARG A 27 18.62 -1.79 9.70
N PHE A 28 17.32 -1.68 9.48
CA PHE A 28 16.48 -0.63 10.03
C PHE A 28 15.16 -1.22 10.52
N ARG A 29 14.46 -0.47 11.39
CA ARG A 29 13.14 -0.81 11.92
C ARG A 29 12.14 0.14 11.29
N VAL A 30 11.07 -0.41 10.71
CA VAL A 30 9.95 0.36 10.18
C VAL A 30 8.77 0.20 11.13
N THR A 31 8.13 1.31 11.47
CA THR A 31 6.84 1.32 12.18
C THR A 31 5.82 1.88 11.21
N VAL A 32 4.75 1.12 10.95
CA VAL A 32 3.64 1.53 10.09
C VAL A 32 2.45 1.80 10.98
N GLU A 33 1.92 3.02 10.93
CA GLU A 33 0.73 3.43 11.67
C GLU A 33 -0.39 3.74 10.67
N ALA A 34 -1.60 3.26 10.96
CA ALA A 34 -2.77 3.63 10.17
C ALA A 34 -3.08 5.11 10.42
N VAL A 35 -3.25 5.88 9.36
CA VAL A 35 -3.73 7.25 9.49
C VAL A 35 -5.24 7.18 9.60
N ASP A 36 -5.78 7.48 10.78
CA ASP A 36 -7.22 7.41 11.08
C ASP A 36 -8.08 8.32 10.15
N ASP A 37 -7.44 9.32 9.52
CA ASP A 37 -8.08 10.32 8.65
C ASP A 37 -7.59 10.21 7.19
N LEU A 38 -7.72 9.04 6.57
CA LEU A 38 -7.90 9.05 5.12
C LEU A 38 -9.27 9.71 4.85
N PRO A 39 -9.35 10.80 4.06
CA PRO A 39 -10.65 11.34 3.69
C PRO A 39 -11.41 10.19 3.05
N ALA A 40 -12.47 9.73 3.72
CA ALA A 40 -13.34 8.69 3.20
C ALA A 40 -13.57 9.01 1.73
N GLU A 41 -13.13 8.14 0.82
CA GLU A 41 -13.33 8.34 -0.61
C GLU A 41 -14.76 8.81 -0.76
N LYS A 42 -14.94 10.01 -1.36
CA LYS A 42 -16.24 10.68 -1.33
C LYS A 42 -17.26 9.63 -1.77
N PRO A 43 -18.37 9.40 -1.04
CA PRO A 43 -19.27 8.28 -1.31
C PRO A 43 -19.66 8.14 -2.81
N ALA A 44 -19.66 9.24 -3.55
CA ALA A 44 -19.85 9.27 -5.00
C ALA A 44 -18.74 8.62 -5.85
N GLU A 45 -17.46 8.74 -5.46
CA GLU A 45 -16.32 8.11 -6.15
C GLU A 45 -16.32 6.60 -5.91
N GLN A 46 -16.54 6.19 -4.65
CA GLN A 46 -16.71 4.79 -4.29
C GLN A 46 -17.91 4.17 -5.03
N GLN A 47 -19.07 4.85 -5.06
CA GLN A 47 -20.24 4.39 -5.81
C GLN A 47 -19.95 4.24 -7.31
N ARG A 48 -19.21 5.18 -7.92
CA ARG A 48 -18.83 5.07 -9.34
C ARG A 48 -17.89 3.90 -9.60
N ALA A 49 -16.95 3.64 -8.69
CA ALA A 49 -16.06 2.48 -8.77
C ALA A 49 -16.86 1.17 -8.69
N TRP A 50 -17.82 1.08 -7.75
CA TRP A 50 -18.74 -0.05 -7.64
C TRP A 50 -19.62 -0.22 -8.89
N ASP A 51 -20.20 0.85 -9.43
CA ASP A 51 -21.00 0.80 -10.64
C ASP A 51 -20.17 0.34 -11.85
N ALA A 52 -18.92 0.79 -11.94
CA ALA A 52 -18.00 0.39 -13.00
C ALA A 52 -17.61 -1.08 -12.88
N TRP A 53 -17.32 -1.56 -11.67
CA TRP A 53 -17.06 -2.97 -11.38
C TRP A 53 -18.27 -3.84 -11.70
N ALA A 54 -19.46 -3.46 -11.25
CA ALA A 54 -20.70 -4.18 -11.51
C ALA A 54 -21.03 -4.28 -13.01
N LYS A 55 -20.74 -3.23 -13.79
CA LYS A 55 -20.96 -3.23 -15.26
C LYS A 55 -19.93 -4.04 -16.03
N ARG A 56 -18.66 -4.01 -15.60
CA ARG A 56 -17.57 -4.70 -16.29
C ARG A 56 -17.45 -6.17 -15.88
N GLY A 57 -18.11 -6.54 -14.78
CA GLY A 57 -17.95 -7.83 -14.13
C GLY A 57 -16.57 -7.96 -13.48
N PRO A 58 -16.35 -9.05 -12.72
CA PRO A 58 -15.01 -9.39 -12.28
C PRO A 58 -14.09 -9.48 -13.51
N GLN A 59 -13.08 -8.63 -13.59
CA GLN A 59 -11.94 -8.86 -14.48
C GLN A 59 -11.32 -10.18 -14.00
N GLY A 60 -11.02 -11.09 -14.93
CA GLY A 60 -10.69 -12.50 -14.71
C GLY A 60 -9.61 -12.78 -13.65
N PRO A 61 -9.38 -14.06 -13.34
CA PRO A 61 -9.03 -14.55 -12.00
C PRO A 61 -7.85 -13.81 -11.37
N VAL A 62 -7.94 -13.60 -10.05
CA VAL A 62 -6.74 -13.44 -9.23
C VAL A 62 -5.92 -14.70 -9.51
N THR A 63 -4.80 -14.55 -10.22
CA THR A 63 -3.83 -15.62 -10.34
C THR A 63 -3.22 -15.81 -8.95
N ASP A 64 -3.66 -16.85 -8.25
CA ASP A 64 -2.93 -17.41 -7.11
C ASP A 64 -1.63 -18.03 -7.66
N ASP A 65 -0.68 -17.18 -8.04
CA ASP A 65 0.58 -17.62 -8.66
C ASP A 65 1.56 -18.25 -7.66
N ASP A 66 1.18 -18.45 -6.39
CA ASP A 66 2.05 -19.00 -5.35
C ASP A 66 1.28 -19.74 -4.23
N GLU A 67 0.44 -20.74 -4.55
CA GLU A 67 0.15 -21.79 -3.56
C GLU A 67 1.34 -22.78 -3.52
N PRO A 68 2.16 -22.82 -2.45
CA PRO A 68 3.19 -23.85 -2.35
C PRO A 68 2.53 -25.22 -2.24
N GLU A 69 2.93 -26.17 -3.09
CA GLU A 69 2.52 -27.57 -2.93
C GLU A 69 2.88 -28.04 -1.51
N LEU A 70 1.85 -28.33 -0.71
CA LEU A 70 2.03 -29.00 0.57
C LEU A 70 2.46 -30.44 0.27
N SER A 71 3.78 -30.67 0.33
CA SER A 71 4.42 -31.98 0.26
C SER A 71 4.03 -32.89 1.44
#